data_AF-A0A803Y3M0-F1
#
_entry.id   AF-A0A803Y3M0-F1
#
_cell.length_a   1.000
_cell.length_b   1.000
_cell.length_c   1.000
_cell.angle_alpha   90.00
_cell.angle_beta   90.00
_cell.angle_gamma   90.00
#
_symmetry.space_group_name_H-M   'P 1'
#
loop_
_entity.id
_entity.type
_entity.pdbx_description
1 polymer ?
#
loop_
_entity_poly.entity_id
_entity_poly.type
_entity_poly.pdbx_seq_one_letter_code
_entity_poly.pdbx_strand_id
1 'polypeptide(L)'
;DPLLKKPLRDILAVENLFLFSFLPPDERDKVQKKTFTKWINQHLMKVRKHVNDLYEDLRDGHNLISLLEVLSGDTLPREKGRMRFHRLQNVQIALDYLKKRQVKLVNIRNDDITDGNPKLTLGLIWTIILHFQVSLVLLGNLFFTVHLRISSSGFITGKKTTFSFFKKAPRALFAFL
;
A
#
# COMPACT_ATOMS: atom_id res chain seq x y z
N ASP A 1 6.72 -25.57 4.41
CA ASP A 1 6.78 -24.61 5.51
C ASP A 1 5.52 -23.74 5.56
N PRO A 2 4.68 -23.85 6.62
CA PRO A 2 3.52 -22.99 6.85
C PRO A 2 3.86 -21.49 7.02
N LEU A 3 5.10 -21.16 7.38
CA LEU A 3 5.59 -19.79 7.59
C LEU A 3 5.94 -19.08 6.28
N LEU A 4 6.34 -19.84 5.25
CA LEU A 4 6.58 -19.34 3.88
C LEU A 4 5.30 -19.08 3.05
N LYS A 5 4.13 -19.53 3.52
CA LYS A 5 2.82 -19.31 2.85
C LYS A 5 2.06 -18.06 3.34
N LYS A 6 2.54 -17.38 4.38
CA LYS A 6 1.92 -16.17 4.93
C LYS A 6 2.09 -14.92 4.06
N PRO A 7 3.30 -14.55 3.59
CA PRO A 7 3.47 -13.32 2.81
C PRO A 7 2.72 -13.38 1.48
N LEU A 8 2.67 -14.57 0.84
CA LEU A 8 1.91 -14.80 -0.38
C LEU A 8 0.40 -14.58 -0.20
N ARG A 9 -0.18 -15.05 0.91
CA ARG A 9 -1.62 -14.92 1.18
C ARG A 9 -2.04 -13.48 1.43
N ASP A 10 -1.17 -12.68 2.03
CA ASP A 10 -1.48 -11.28 2.33
C ASP A 10 -1.27 -10.37 1.10
N ILE A 11 -0.31 -10.68 0.21
CA ILE A 11 -0.20 -10.04 -1.11
C ILE A 11 -1.41 -10.43 -1.99
N LEU A 12 -1.80 -11.72 -1.98
CA LEU A 12 -3.00 -12.20 -2.67
C LEU A 12 -4.30 -11.64 -2.06
N ALA A 13 -4.32 -11.21 -0.80
CA ALA A 13 -5.52 -10.63 -0.17
C ALA A 13 -5.87 -9.26 -0.76
N VAL A 14 -4.85 -8.48 -1.16
CA VAL A 14 -5.05 -7.21 -1.87
C VAL A 14 -5.41 -7.46 -3.33
N GLU A 15 -4.76 -8.43 -3.99
CA GLU A 15 -5.10 -8.82 -5.37
C GLU A 15 -6.53 -9.40 -5.49
N ASN A 16 -7.05 -10.02 -4.41
CA ASN A 16 -8.42 -10.51 -4.32
C ASN A 16 -9.42 -9.46 -3.82
N LEU A 17 -9.04 -8.18 -3.65
CA LEU A 17 -10.00 -7.11 -3.36
C LEU A 17 -11.09 -7.00 -4.42
N PHE A 18 -10.78 -7.35 -5.66
CA PHE A 18 -11.76 -7.47 -6.73
C PHE A 18 -12.83 -8.53 -6.42
N LEU A 19 -12.45 -9.68 -5.86
CA LEU A 19 -13.41 -10.73 -5.47
C LEU A 19 -14.31 -10.29 -4.31
N PHE A 20 -13.85 -9.37 -3.47
CA PHE A 20 -14.68 -8.82 -2.40
C PHE A 20 -15.73 -7.82 -2.90
N SER A 21 -15.63 -7.31 -4.13
CA SER A 21 -16.69 -6.46 -4.71
C SER A 21 -18.06 -7.15 -4.77
N PHE A 22 -18.08 -8.49 -4.75
CA PHE A 22 -19.30 -9.31 -4.76
C PHE A 22 -19.93 -9.55 -3.38
N LEU A 23 -19.27 -9.17 -2.27
CA LEU A 23 -19.86 -9.28 -0.93
C LEU A 23 -20.91 -8.18 -0.68
N PRO A 24 -21.85 -8.35 0.27
CA PRO A 24 -22.74 -7.29 0.73
C PRO A 24 -21.95 -6.06 1.25
N PRO A 25 -22.45 -4.83 1.08
CA PRO A 25 -21.72 -3.59 1.42
C PRO A 25 -21.06 -3.60 2.81
N ASP A 26 -21.79 -4.03 3.84
CA ASP A 26 -21.29 -4.01 5.22
C ASP A 26 -20.18 -5.05 5.46
N GLU A 27 -20.20 -6.16 4.72
CA GLU A 27 -19.13 -7.16 4.77
C GLU A 27 -17.91 -6.73 3.98
N ARG A 28 -18.11 -6.03 2.84
CA ARG A 28 -17.01 -5.47 2.04
C ARG A 28 -16.15 -4.55 2.88
N ASP A 29 -16.76 -3.59 3.56
CA ASP A 29 -16.01 -2.58 4.32
C ASP A 29 -15.24 -3.21 5.49
N LYS A 30 -15.82 -4.22 6.15
CA LYS A 30 -15.14 -4.99 7.21
C LYS A 30 -13.93 -5.76 6.68
N VAL A 31 -14.09 -6.45 5.55
CA VAL A 31 -13.00 -7.22 4.93
C VAL A 31 -11.92 -6.30 4.39
N GLN A 32 -12.29 -5.18 3.77
CA GLN A 32 -11.36 -4.15 3.29
C GLN A 32 -10.56 -3.57 4.45
N LYS A 33 -11.23 -3.08 5.51
CA LYS A 33 -10.57 -2.56 6.71
C LYS A 33 -9.55 -3.55 7.24
N LYS A 34 -9.96 -4.82 7.45
CA LYS A 34 -9.07 -5.87 7.98
C LYS A 34 -7.86 -6.12 7.07
N THR A 35 -8.08 -6.16 5.76
CA THR A 35 -7.02 -6.38 4.76
C THR A 35 -6.04 -5.21 4.75
N PHE A 36 -6.54 -3.98 4.71
CA PHE A 36 -5.73 -2.77 4.73
C PHE A 36 -4.95 -2.61 6.05
N THR A 37 -5.57 -2.87 7.20
CA THR A 37 -4.87 -2.85 8.49
C THR A 37 -3.70 -3.83 8.50
N LYS A 38 -3.90 -5.07 8.02
CA LYS A 38 -2.82 -6.05 7.92
C LYS A 38 -1.71 -5.59 6.99
N TRP A 39 -2.06 -5.09 5.81
CA TRP A 39 -1.11 -4.61 4.82
C TRP A 39 -0.24 -3.48 5.40
N ILE A 40 -0.87 -2.46 6.01
CA ILE A 40 -0.14 -1.36 6.66
C ILE A 40 0.81 -1.90 7.75
N ASN A 41 0.34 -2.81 8.60
CA ASN A 41 1.15 -3.37 9.69
C ASN A 41 2.38 -4.16 9.21
N GLN A 42 2.31 -4.81 8.04
CA GLN A 42 3.49 -5.46 7.43
C GLN A 42 4.61 -4.48 7.08
N HIS A 43 4.25 -3.23 6.78
CA HIS A 43 5.21 -2.16 6.54
C HIS A 43 5.62 -1.49 7.85
N LEU A 44 4.66 -1.11 8.69
CA LEU A 44 4.93 -0.38 9.94
C LEU A 44 5.74 -1.18 10.97
N MET A 45 5.66 -2.52 10.95
CA MET A 45 6.49 -3.34 11.85
C MET A 45 8.00 -3.12 11.64
N LYS A 46 8.44 -2.73 10.44
CA LYS A 46 9.84 -2.42 10.12
C LYS A 46 10.38 -1.21 10.91
N VAL A 47 9.48 -0.34 11.35
CA VAL A 47 9.78 0.86 12.16
C VAL A 47 9.12 0.78 13.55
N ARG A 48 8.78 -0.44 14.00
CA ARG A 48 8.17 -0.72 15.32
C ARG A 48 6.89 0.07 15.60
N LYS A 49 6.08 0.33 14.57
CA LYS A 49 4.75 0.93 14.68
C LYS A 49 3.66 -0.09 14.36
N HIS A 50 2.45 0.18 14.83
CA HIS A 50 1.30 -0.70 14.66
C HIS A 50 -0.01 0.11 14.61
N VAL A 51 -0.98 -0.42 13.87
CA VAL A 51 -2.36 0.06 13.74
C VAL A 51 -3.29 -1.05 14.19
N ASN A 52 -4.10 -0.78 15.22
CA ASN A 52 -5.17 -1.65 15.71
C ASN A 52 -6.50 -1.30 15.02
N ASP A 53 -6.89 -0.02 15.09
CA ASP A 53 -8.05 0.50 14.38
C ASP A 53 -7.61 1.48 13.30
N LEU A 54 -7.87 1.12 12.05
CA LEU A 54 -7.51 1.91 10.88
C LEU A 54 -8.10 3.33 10.91
N TYR A 55 -9.31 3.50 11.45
CA TYR A 55 -10.02 4.79 11.43
C TYR A 55 -9.62 5.69 12.59
N GLU A 56 -8.97 5.15 13.62
CA GLU A 56 -8.50 5.90 14.78
C GLU A 56 -6.99 6.16 14.72
N ASP A 57 -6.20 5.12 14.45
CA ASP A 57 -4.74 5.18 14.58
C ASP A 57 -4.04 5.89 13.41
N LEU A 58 -4.80 6.33 12.39
CA LEU A 58 -4.30 7.16 11.29
C LEU A 58 -4.60 8.65 11.48
N ARG A 59 -5.47 9.01 12.44
CA ARG A 59 -6.03 10.37 12.58
C ARG A 59 -5.00 11.42 12.96
N ASP A 60 -3.90 11.03 13.60
CA ASP A 60 -2.82 11.96 13.97
C ASP A 60 -1.79 12.19 12.85
N GLY A 61 -1.89 11.43 11.75
CA GLY A 61 -1.00 11.47 10.59
C GLY A 61 0.36 10.77 10.81
N HIS A 62 0.76 10.43 12.02
CA HIS A 62 2.11 9.89 12.27
C HIS A 62 2.33 8.50 11.65
N ASN A 63 1.30 7.65 11.67
CA ASN A 63 1.35 6.34 11.03
C ASN A 63 1.31 6.44 9.50
N LEU A 64 0.57 7.41 8.94
CA LEU A 64 0.56 7.67 7.50
C LEU A 64 1.93 8.13 7.00
N ILE A 65 2.55 9.09 7.69
CA ILE A 65 3.88 9.58 7.32
C ILE A 65 4.89 8.43 7.39
N SER A 66 4.91 7.65 8.49
CA SER A 66 5.83 6.52 8.62
C SER A 66 5.60 5.41 7.58
N LEU A 67 4.34 5.16 7.20
CA LEU A 67 4.03 4.24 6.12
C LEU A 67 4.65 4.72 4.80
N LEU A 68 4.48 6.00 4.45
CA LEU A 68 5.03 6.58 3.22
C LEU A 68 6.56 6.54 3.19
N GLU A 69 7.22 6.85 4.31
CA GLU A 69 8.68 6.71 4.43
C GLU A 69 9.13 5.27 4.21
N VAL A 70 8.48 4.29 4.84
CA VAL A 70 8.81 2.87 4.66
C VAL A 70 8.61 2.40 3.22
N LEU A 71 7.57 2.89 2.54
CA LEU A 71 7.26 2.51 1.16
C LEU A 71 8.19 3.16 0.14
N SER A 72 8.63 4.39 0.40
CA SER A 72 9.40 5.19 -0.55
C SER A 72 10.90 5.24 -0.30
N GLY A 73 11.33 5.02 0.95
CA GLY A 73 12.71 5.25 1.40
C GLY A 73 13.02 6.71 1.76
N ASP A 74 12.09 7.64 1.51
CA ASP A 74 12.29 9.06 1.81
C ASP A 74 12.03 9.36 3.29
N THR A 75 12.52 10.51 3.77
CA THR A 75 12.19 11.05 5.09
C THR A 75 11.26 12.25 4.95
N LEU A 76 10.20 12.29 5.76
CA LEU A 76 9.18 13.33 5.72
C LEU A 76 9.18 14.16 7.02
N PRO A 77 8.84 15.47 6.95
CA PRO A 77 8.71 16.31 8.14
C PRO A 77 7.53 15.87 9.01
N ARG A 78 7.54 16.28 10.30
CA ARG A 78 6.47 16.01 11.26
C ARG A 78 6.26 17.19 12.17
N GLU A 79 5.01 17.58 12.33
CA GLU A 79 4.60 18.47 13.40
C GLU A 79 4.56 17.73 14.73
N LYS A 80 5.07 18.42 15.76
CA LYS A 80 5.05 17.94 17.14
C LYS A 80 3.87 18.56 17.87
N GLY A 81 3.13 17.75 18.63
CA GLY A 81 2.03 18.22 19.46
C GLY A 81 0.79 17.35 19.31
N ARG A 82 -0.19 17.58 20.18
CA ARG A 82 -1.40 16.73 20.28
C ARG A 82 -2.70 17.41 19.87
N MET A 83 -2.67 18.74 19.71
CA MET A 83 -3.83 19.53 19.27
C MET A 83 -4.28 19.18 17.84
N ARG A 84 -5.55 19.40 17.53
CA ARG A 84 -6.15 19.04 16.23
C ARG A 84 -5.40 19.64 15.04
N PHE A 85 -4.90 20.88 15.13
CA PHE A 85 -4.16 21.47 14.02
C PHE A 85 -2.84 20.74 13.72
N HIS A 86 -2.13 20.21 14.73
CA HIS A 86 -0.93 19.40 14.48
C HIS A 86 -1.29 18.11 13.72
N ARG A 87 -2.42 17.49 14.08
CA ARG A 87 -2.92 16.29 13.39
C ARG A 87 -3.27 16.60 11.93
N LEU A 88 -4.04 17.67 11.71
CA LEU A 88 -4.38 18.16 10.37
C LEU A 88 -3.13 18.42 9.54
N GLN A 89 -2.10 19.02 10.13
CA GLN A 89 -0.86 19.34 9.44
C GLN A 89 -0.03 18.07 9.13
N ASN A 90 0.05 17.11 10.06
CA ASN A 90 0.71 15.82 9.80
C ASN A 90 0.00 15.03 8.70
N VAL A 91 -1.32 15.00 8.69
CA VAL A 91 -2.08 14.41 7.58
C VAL A 91 -1.82 15.17 6.28
N GLN A 92 -1.81 16.51 6.31
CA GLN A 92 -1.56 17.34 5.14
C GLN A 92 -0.18 17.06 4.53
N ILE A 93 0.87 16.90 5.34
CA ILE A 93 2.21 16.51 4.90
C ILE A 93 2.17 15.20 4.11
N ALA A 94 1.44 14.19 4.59
CA ALA A 94 1.28 12.92 3.89
C ALA A 94 0.53 13.07 2.55
N LEU A 95 -0.54 13.86 2.51
CA LEU A 95 -1.32 14.10 1.29
C LEU A 95 -0.51 14.88 0.25
N ASP A 96 0.24 15.90 0.66
CA ASP A 96 1.06 16.70 -0.25
C ASP A 96 2.26 15.93 -0.79
N TYR A 97 2.82 15.02 0.02
CA TYR A 97 3.83 14.09 -0.46
C TYR A 97 3.30 13.20 -1.60
N LEU A 98 2.09 12.64 -1.44
CA LEU A 98 1.43 11.87 -2.50
C LEU A 98 1.18 12.72 -3.75
N LYS A 99 0.67 13.95 -3.60
CA LYS A 99 0.46 14.87 -4.73
C LYS A 99 1.76 15.21 -5.47
N LYS A 100 2.86 15.45 -4.75
CA LYS A 100 4.19 15.69 -5.35
C LYS A 100 4.65 14.51 -6.22
N ARG A 101 4.27 13.29 -5.85
CA ARG A 101 4.50 12.06 -6.62
C ARG A 101 3.43 11.80 -7.70
N GLN A 102 2.65 12.81 -8.07
CA GLN A 102 1.59 12.75 -9.10
C GLN A 102 0.46 11.76 -8.78
N VAL A 103 0.24 11.45 -7.49
CA VAL A 103 -0.90 10.64 -7.06
C VAL A 103 -2.15 11.50 -7.04
N LYS A 104 -3.20 11.04 -7.74
CA LYS A 104 -4.51 11.71 -7.77
C LYS A 104 -5.32 11.35 -6.51
N LEU A 105 -5.56 12.33 -5.66
CA LEU A 105 -6.43 12.21 -4.50
C LEU A 105 -7.82 12.77 -4.86
N VAL A 106 -8.81 11.90 -5.05
CA VAL A 106 -10.18 12.31 -5.40
C VAL A 106 -11.00 12.53 -4.14
N ASN A 107 -11.34 13.79 -3.85
CA ASN A 107 -12.20 14.18 -2.72
C ASN A 107 -11.69 13.72 -1.35
N ILE A 108 -10.38 13.66 -1.14
CA ILE A 108 -9.77 13.36 0.16
C ILE A 108 -9.08 14.62 0.68
N ARG A 109 -9.51 15.10 1.84
CA ARG A 109 -8.91 16.23 2.57
C ARG A 109 -8.29 15.75 3.88
N ASN A 110 -7.53 16.62 4.52
CA ASN A 110 -6.86 16.28 5.78
C ASN A 110 -7.84 16.17 6.97
N ASP A 111 -8.93 16.94 6.97
CA ASP A 111 -9.99 16.88 7.97
C ASP A 111 -10.76 15.56 7.91
N ASP A 112 -11.01 15.02 6.72
CA ASP A 112 -11.66 13.71 6.55
C ASP A 112 -10.92 12.58 7.29
N ILE A 113 -9.60 12.58 7.20
CA ILE A 113 -8.75 11.57 7.84
C ILE A 113 -8.59 11.87 9.33
N THR A 114 -8.41 13.15 9.70
CA THR A 114 -8.24 13.56 11.11
C THR A 114 -9.51 13.29 11.92
N ASP A 115 -10.68 13.36 11.29
CA ASP A 115 -11.97 13.10 11.91
C ASP A 115 -12.39 11.62 11.80
N GLY A 116 -11.60 10.78 11.13
CA GLY A 116 -11.78 9.32 11.08
C GLY A 116 -12.86 8.84 10.10
N ASN A 117 -13.11 9.58 9.02
CA ASN A 117 -14.10 9.21 8.00
C ASN A 117 -13.75 7.82 7.40
N PRO A 118 -14.56 6.76 7.62
CA PRO A 118 -14.21 5.40 7.21
C PRO A 118 -13.98 5.27 5.70
N LYS A 119 -14.90 5.82 4.91
CA LYS A 119 -14.89 5.72 3.44
C LYS A 119 -13.66 6.39 2.84
N LEU A 120 -13.36 7.60 3.29
CA LEU A 120 -12.22 8.37 2.76
C LEU A 120 -10.89 7.84 3.28
N THR A 121 -10.86 7.28 4.50
CA THR A 121 -9.67 6.58 5.02
C THR A 121 -9.37 5.32 4.20
N LEU A 122 -10.37 4.48 3.92
CA LEU A 122 -10.20 3.32 3.04
C LEU A 122 -9.75 3.75 1.64
N GLY A 123 -10.36 4.80 1.07
CA GLY A 123 -9.98 5.33 -0.23
C GLY A 123 -8.53 5.84 -0.29
N LEU A 124 -8.05 6.49 0.77
CA LEU A 124 -6.66 6.93 0.86
C LEU A 124 -5.70 5.75 0.88
N ILE A 125 -5.95 4.75 1.74
CA ILE A 125 -5.08 3.58 1.84
C ILE A 125 -5.07 2.79 0.54
N TRP A 126 -6.23 2.61 -0.08
CA TRP A 126 -6.32 2.02 -1.42
C TRP A 126 -5.47 2.78 -2.45
N THR A 127 -5.54 4.10 -2.46
CA THR A 127 -4.75 4.94 -3.37
C THR A 127 -3.24 4.75 -3.14
N ILE A 128 -2.80 4.69 -1.88
CA ILE A 128 -1.40 4.43 -1.52
C ILE A 128 -0.97 3.03 -2.00
N ILE A 129 -1.77 2.01 -1.71
CA ILE A 129 -1.53 0.62 -2.12
C ILE A 129 -1.34 0.54 -3.64
N LEU A 130 -2.30 1.09 -4.40
CA LEU A 130 -2.23 1.09 -5.86
C LEU A 130 -0.95 1.76 -6.36
N HIS A 131 -0.63 2.95 -5.86
CA HIS A 131 0.54 3.69 -6.32
C HIS A 131 1.84 2.92 -6.07
N PHE A 132 2.05 2.40 -4.86
CA PHE A 132 3.32 1.77 -4.50
C PHE A 132 3.43 0.31 -4.95
N GLN A 133 2.34 -0.47 -4.96
CA GLN A 133 2.41 -1.87 -5.41
C GLN A 133 2.39 -2.00 -6.94
N VAL A 134 1.60 -1.21 -7.67
CA VAL A 134 1.59 -1.27 -9.14
C VAL A 134 2.93 -0.77 -9.70
N SER A 135 3.51 0.27 -9.10
CA SER A 135 4.85 0.72 -9.49
C SER A 135 5.91 -0.38 -9.30
N LEU A 136 5.85 -1.14 -8.20
CA LEU A 136 6.77 -2.27 -7.97
C LEU A 136 6.57 -3.41 -8.97
N VAL A 137 5.32 -3.73 -9.35
CA VAL A 137 5.04 -4.76 -10.36
C VAL A 137 5.53 -4.30 -11.74
N LEU A 138 5.27 -3.05 -12.13
CA LEU A 138 5.72 -2.50 -13.41
C LEU A 138 7.25 -2.41 -13.48
N LEU A 139 7.91 -1.96 -12.41
CA LEU A 139 9.37 -1.94 -12.31
C LEU A 139 9.96 -3.36 -12.29
N GLY A 140 9.31 -4.31 -11.59
CA GLY A 140 9.70 -5.71 -11.59
C GLY A 140 9.60 -6.35 -12.98
N ASN A 141 8.55 -6.02 -13.74
CA ASN A 141 8.38 -6.46 -15.13
C ASN A 141 9.45 -5.84 -16.03
N LEU A 142 9.76 -4.55 -15.87
CA LEU A 142 10.81 -3.90 -16.63
C LEU A 142 12.19 -4.48 -16.32
N PHE A 143 12.49 -4.73 -15.04
CA PHE A 143 13.73 -5.39 -14.61
C PHE A 143 13.82 -6.82 -15.18
N PHE A 144 12.70 -7.56 -15.20
CA PHE A 144 12.62 -8.87 -15.85
C PHE A 144 12.88 -8.79 -17.36
N THR A 145 12.29 -7.83 -18.08
CA THR A 145 12.52 -7.62 -19.51
C THR A 145 13.97 -7.25 -19.81
N VAL A 146 14.56 -6.36 -19.02
CA VAL A 146 15.97 -5.97 -19.16
C VAL A 146 16.89 -7.16 -18.84
N HIS A 147 16.63 -7.89 -17.75
CA HIS A 147 17.40 -9.08 -17.38
C HIS A 147 17.29 -10.21 -18.41
N LEU A 148 16.11 -10.43 -19.00
CA LEU A 148 15.93 -11.37 -20.12
C LEU A 148 16.72 -10.93 -21.36
N ARG A 149 16.74 -9.64 -21.70
CA ARG A 149 17.56 -9.12 -22.80
C ARG A 149 19.06 -9.27 -22.54
N ILE A 150 19.50 -9.06 -21.30
CA ILE A 150 20.89 -9.30 -20.89
C ILE A 150 21.24 -10.80 -20.92
N SER A 151 20.32 -11.67 -20.47
CA SER A 151 20.52 -13.13 -20.53
C SER A 151 20.52 -13.68 -21.97
N SER A 152 19.70 -13.12 -22.87
CA SER A 152 19.70 -13.49 -24.30
C SER A 152 20.88 -12.91 -25.10
N SER A 153 21.62 -11.95 -24.52
CA SER A 153 22.91 -11.46 -25.03
C SER A 153 24.12 -12.20 -24.45
N GLY A 154 23.90 -13.28 -23.67
CA GLY A 154 24.88 -14.35 -23.53
C GLY A 154 25.83 -14.28 -22.34
N PHE A 155 25.41 -13.87 -21.13
CA PHE A 155 26.24 -14.05 -19.93
C PHE A 155 25.46 -14.49 -18.68
N ILE A 156 25.98 -15.58 -18.08
CA ILE A 156 25.79 -16.16 -16.73
C ILE A 156 24.64 -17.16 -16.52
N THR A 157 25.10 -18.41 -16.44
CA THR A 157 24.45 -19.61 -15.94
C THR A 157 24.10 -19.54 -14.45
N GLY A 158 22.89 -19.99 -14.11
CA GLY A 158 22.63 -20.73 -12.88
C GLY A 158 22.29 -19.93 -11.63
N LYS A 159 20.98 -19.77 -11.36
CA LYS A 159 20.36 -19.98 -10.04
C LYS A 159 18.84 -20.10 -10.23
N LYS A 160 18.33 -21.33 -10.14
CA LYS A 160 16.89 -21.60 -10.01
C LYS A 160 16.46 -21.17 -8.62
N THR A 161 15.86 -20.00 -8.46
CA THR A 161 15.20 -19.67 -7.19
C THR A 161 14.06 -18.67 -7.44
N THR A 162 12.89 -19.01 -6.88
CA THR A 162 11.69 -18.16 -6.73
C THR A 162 11.04 -17.61 -8.01
N PHE A 163 10.47 -18.48 -8.86
CA PHE A 163 9.79 -18.06 -10.09
C PHE A 163 8.35 -18.58 -10.29
N SER A 164 7.73 -19.18 -9.26
CA SER A 164 6.32 -19.62 -9.33
C SER A 164 5.30 -18.53 -8.97
N PHE A 165 5.74 -17.36 -8.50
CA PHE A 165 4.86 -16.31 -7.97
C PHE A 165 4.18 -15.48 -9.06
N PHE A 166 4.88 -15.17 -10.15
CA PHE A 166 4.41 -14.21 -11.17
C PHE A 166 3.49 -14.78 -12.26
N LYS A 167 3.32 -16.12 -12.33
CA LYS A 167 2.38 -16.75 -13.29
C LYS A 167 0.91 -16.66 -12.85
N LYS A 168 0.62 -16.11 -11.66
CA LYS A 168 -0.71 -16.13 -11.04
C LYS A 168 -1.37 -14.77 -10.83
N ALA A 169 -0.77 -13.68 -11.31
CA ALA A 169 -1.41 -12.37 -11.25
C ALA A 169 -2.63 -12.36 -12.20
N PRO A 170 -3.86 -12.12 -11.71
CA PRO A 170 -5.06 -12.17 -12.53
C PRO A 170 -5.03 -11.05 -13.59
N ARG A 171 -5.32 -11.41 -14.84
CA ARG A 171 -5.43 -10.48 -15.99
C ARG A 171 -6.38 -9.29 -15.75
N ALA A 172 -7.28 -9.39 -14.77
CA ALA A 172 -8.18 -8.32 -14.36
C ALA A 172 -7.45 -7.06 -13.84
N LEU A 173 -6.21 -7.19 -13.34
CA LEU A 173 -5.39 -6.05 -12.90
C LEU A 173 -5.03 -5.08 -14.04
N PHE A 174 -5.08 -5.54 -15.30
CA PHE A 174 -4.77 -4.74 -16.49
C PHE A 174 -5.99 -4.09 -17.15
N ALA A 175 -7.22 -4.42 -16.73
CA ALA A 175 -8.43 -3.94 -17.39
C ALA A 175 -8.87 -2.51 -16.99
N PHE A 176 -8.15 -1.88 -16.05
CA PHE A 176 -8.46 -0.53 -15.55
C PHE A 176 -7.23 0.41 -15.51
N LEU A 177 -6.16 0.06 -16.23
CA LEU A 177 -5.13 1.01 -16.66
C LEU A 177 -5.49 1.54 -18.05
#